data_AF-A0AAD9KU93-F1
#
_entry.id   AF-A0AAD9KU93-F1
#
_cell.length_a   1.000
_cell.length_b   1.000
_cell.length_c   1.000
_cell.angle_alpha   90.00
_cell.angle_beta   90.00
_cell.angle_gamma   90.00
#
_symmetry.space_group_name_H-M   'P 1'
#
loop_
_entity.id
_entity.type
_entity.pdbx_description
1 polymer ?
#
loop_
_entity_poly.entity_id
_entity_poly.type
_entity_poly.pdbx_seq_one_letter_code
_entity_poly.pdbx_strand_id
1 'polypeptide(L)'
;MLKILLNRLKPQAEKTIDEEQAGFRPGRRTTEQIFNLRILCEKYLQHQQDLYHVFVDFKKAFGRIWHAALWATIRQYNINANLIRMIQNLYDKATSAVYLNNSIGTGSEPQSE
;
A
#
# COMPACT_ATOMS: atom_id res chain seq x y z
N MET A 1 -18.19 -1.25 7.23
CA MET A 1 -17.13 -1.59 8.22
C MET A 1 -15.74 -1.17 7.76
N LEU A 2 -15.21 -1.67 6.63
CA LEU A 2 -13.86 -1.33 6.14
C LEU A 2 -13.59 0.18 6.00
N LYS A 3 -14.57 0.93 5.48
CA LYS A 3 -14.47 2.40 5.35
C LYS A 3 -14.28 3.12 6.70
N ILE A 4 -14.86 2.58 7.77
CA ILE A 4 -14.70 3.15 9.13
C ILE A 4 -13.26 2.91 9.62
N LEU A 5 -12.73 1.69 9.43
CA LEU A 5 -11.35 1.37 9.80
C LEU A 5 -10.35 2.22 9.00
N LEU A 6 -10.57 2.36 7.69
CA LEU A 6 -9.76 3.21 6.83
C LEU A 6 -9.77 4.66 7.30
N ASN A 7 -10.95 5.23 7.60
CA ASN A 7 -11.06 6.61 8.09
C ASN A 7 -10.38 6.83 9.45
N ARG A 8 -10.26 5.79 10.28
CA ARG A 8 -9.52 5.84 11.55
C ARG A 8 -8.01 5.67 11.38
N LEU A 9 -7.59 4.90 10.39
CA LEU A 9 -6.18 4.67 10.08
C LEU A 9 -5.55 5.86 9.37
N LYS A 10 -6.26 6.42 8.39
CA LYS A 10 -5.74 7.44 7.47
C LYS A 10 -5.09 8.64 8.18
N PRO A 11 -5.70 9.28 9.20
CA PRO A 11 -5.06 10.41 9.88
C PRO A 11 -3.76 10.05 10.64
N GLN A 12 -3.61 8.80 11.06
CA GLN A 12 -2.38 8.32 11.70
C GLN A 12 -1.31 8.01 10.63
N ALA A 13 -1.72 7.37 9.53
CA ALA A 13 -0.83 7.07 8.41
C ALA A 13 -0.29 8.35 7.74
N GLU A 14 -1.13 9.37 7.51
CA GLU A 14 -0.69 10.65 6.90
C GLU A 14 0.35 11.40 7.74
N LYS A 15 0.41 11.18 9.05
CA LYS A 15 1.44 11.77 9.92
C LYS A 15 2.77 11.05 9.86
N THR A 16 2.79 9.86 9.26
CA THR A 16 3.89 8.92 9.38
C THR A 16 4.53 8.59 8.03
N ILE A 17 3.74 8.66 6.96
CA ILE A 17 4.21 8.45 5.59
C ILE A 17 4.96 9.68 5.11
N ASP A 18 6.16 9.45 4.57
CA ASP A 18 7.03 10.50 4.02
C ASP A 18 6.37 11.28 2.88
N GLU A 19 6.85 12.51 2.64
CA GLU A 19 6.27 13.42 1.65
C GLU A 19 6.43 12.89 0.22
N GLU A 20 7.49 12.15 -0.05
CA GLU A 20 7.81 11.57 -1.36
C GLU A 20 6.83 10.45 -1.75
N GLN A 21 6.20 9.79 -0.77
CA GLN A 21 5.20 8.77 -1.04
C GLN A 21 3.87 9.42 -1.43
N ALA A 22 3.51 9.28 -2.71
CA ALA A 22 2.29 9.84 -3.29
C ALA A 22 1.16 8.81 -3.51
N GLY A 23 1.48 7.51 -3.51
CA GLY A 23 0.52 6.45 -3.82
C GLY A 23 -0.64 6.40 -2.83
N PHE A 24 -1.88 6.30 -3.33
CA PHE A 24 -3.10 6.15 -2.54
C PHE A 24 -3.39 7.26 -1.50
N ARG A 25 -2.74 8.44 -1.64
CA ARG A 25 -2.93 9.58 -0.75
C ARG A 25 -3.84 10.65 -1.35
N PRO A 26 -4.69 11.30 -0.54
CA PRO A 26 -5.55 12.38 -1.01
C PRO A 26 -4.70 13.58 -1.42
N GLY A 27 -5.05 14.23 -2.54
CA GLY A 27 -4.37 15.44 -2.98
C GLY A 27 -2.97 15.21 -3.56
N ARG A 28 -2.57 13.95 -3.80
CA ARG A 28 -1.33 13.60 -4.50
C ARG A 28 -1.65 12.90 -5.82
N ARG A 29 -0.96 13.29 -6.89
CA ARG A 29 -1.20 12.74 -8.23
C ARG A 29 0.10 12.26 -8.87
N THR A 30 -0.01 11.24 -9.71
CA THR A 30 1.11 10.73 -10.52
C THR A 30 1.71 11.83 -11.41
N THR A 31 0.89 12.77 -11.87
CA THR A 31 1.35 13.91 -12.68
C THR A 31 2.36 14.80 -11.94
N GLU A 32 2.18 14.99 -10.62
CA GLU A 32 3.12 15.78 -9.80
C GLU A 32 4.45 15.04 -9.65
N GLN A 33 4.41 13.71 -9.50
CA GLN A 33 5.62 12.89 -9.40
C GLN A 33 6.41 12.84 -10.71
N ILE A 34 5.72 12.74 -11.85
CA ILE A 34 6.33 12.86 -13.18
C ILE A 34 6.97 14.24 -13.35
N PHE A 35 6.28 15.30 -12.91
CA PHE A 35 6.80 16.65 -12.96
C PHE A 35 8.07 16.82 -12.11
N ASN A 36 8.10 16.27 -10.89
CA ASN A 36 9.29 16.28 -10.03
C ASN A 36 10.48 15.56 -10.68
N LEU A 37 10.25 14.37 -11.27
CA LEU A 37 11.29 13.66 -12.02
C LEU A 37 11.81 14.49 -13.19
N ARG A 38 10.92 15.14 -13.94
CA ARG A 38 11.31 16.01 -15.06
C ARG A 38 12.18 17.18 -14.60
N ILE A 39 11.84 17.85 -13.50
CA ILE A 39 12.66 18.93 -12.93
C ILE A 39 14.06 18.41 -12.57
N LEU A 40 14.16 17.22 -11.97
CA LEU A 40 15.46 16.63 -11.65
C LEU A 40 16.28 16.37 -12.91
N CYS A 41 15.69 15.77 -13.94
CA CYS A 41 16.35 15.57 -15.23
C CYS A 41 16.85 16.88 -15.85
N GLU A 42 15.98 17.91 -15.90
CA GLU A 42 16.33 19.22 -16.47
C GLU A 42 17.47 19.89 -15.71
N LYS A 43 17.46 19.81 -14.37
CA LYS A 43 18.51 20.39 -13.52
C LYS A 43 19.87 19.74 -13.75
N TYR A 44 19.94 18.40 -13.78
CA TYR A 44 21.20 17.69 -14.00
C TYR A 44 21.74 17.91 -15.43
N LEU A 45 20.84 17.94 -16.42
CA LEU A 45 21.19 18.26 -17.81
C LEU A 45 21.81 19.66 -17.93
N GLN A 46 21.23 20.67 -17.24
CA GLN A 46 21.74 22.04 -17.22
C GLN A 46 23.16 22.15 -16.64
N HIS A 47 23.49 21.31 -15.65
CA HIS A 47 24.80 21.29 -15.02
C HIS A 47 25.79 20.31 -15.66
N GLN A 48 25.42 19.67 -16.79
CA GLN A 48 26.24 18.64 -17.44
C GLN A 48 26.67 17.52 -16.48
N GLN A 49 25.76 17.15 -15.57
CA GLN A 49 25.98 16.07 -14.61
C GLN A 49 25.17 14.84 -14.99
N ASP A 50 25.73 13.67 -14.73
CA ASP A 50 25.03 12.41 -14.92
C ASP A 50 23.95 12.20 -13.85
N LEU A 51 22.77 11.74 -14.29
CA LEU A 51 21.65 11.37 -13.43
C LEU A 51 21.20 9.95 -13.78
N TYR A 52 21.09 9.09 -12.75
CA TYR A 52 20.63 7.72 -12.90
C TYR A 52 19.32 7.51 -12.12
N HIS A 53 18.33 6.90 -12.78
CA HIS A 53 17.06 6.51 -12.16
C HIS A 53 16.95 4.98 -12.09
N VAL A 54 16.57 4.47 -10.91
CA VAL A 54 16.27 3.05 -10.71
C VAL A 54 14.78 2.89 -10.49
N PHE A 55 14.12 2.19 -11.40
CA PHE A 55 12.70 1.88 -11.30
C PHE A 55 12.52 0.46 -10.75
N VAL A 56 11.83 0.34 -9.63
CA VAL A 56 11.54 -0.94 -8.96
C VAL A 56 10.04 -1.16 -8.95
N ASP A 57 9.59 -2.31 -9.45
CA ASP A 57 8.19 -2.73 -9.42
C ASP A 57 8.05 -4.11 -8.75
N PHE A 58 7.04 -4.25 -7.88
CA PHE A 58 6.82 -5.48 -7.12
C PHE A 58 5.75 -6.36 -7.79
N LYS A 59 6.16 -7.51 -8.31
CA LYS A 59 5.24 -8.52 -8.84
C LYS A 59 4.28 -8.99 -7.75
N LYS A 60 2.96 -8.87 -8.00
CA LYS A 60 1.89 -9.27 -7.05
C LYS A 60 2.07 -8.65 -5.66
N ALA A 61 2.34 -7.34 -5.58
CA ALA A 61 2.66 -6.62 -4.34
C ALA A 61 1.73 -6.93 -3.14
N PHE A 62 0.42 -7.06 -3.35
CA PHE A 62 -0.53 -7.40 -2.28
C PHE A 62 -0.62 -8.90 -1.95
N GLY A 63 -0.35 -9.77 -2.92
CA GLY A 63 -0.44 -11.23 -2.73
C GLY A 63 0.77 -11.82 -1.99
N ARG A 64 1.90 -11.11 -1.99
CA ARG A 64 3.18 -11.59 -1.44
C ARG A 64 3.61 -10.89 -0.15
N ILE A 65 2.68 -10.19 0.53
CA ILE A 65 3.02 -9.47 1.75
C ILE A 65 3.29 -10.46 2.87
N TRP A 66 4.46 -10.35 3.50
CA TRP A 66 4.75 -11.07 4.74
C TRP A 66 4.00 -10.41 5.90
N HIS A 67 2.84 -10.96 6.25
CA HIS A 67 1.93 -10.37 7.25
C HIS A 67 2.60 -10.14 8.62
N ALA A 68 3.47 -11.04 9.08
CA ALA A 68 4.16 -10.85 10.36
C ALA A 68 5.04 -9.59 10.37
N ALA A 69 5.79 -9.35 9.29
CA ALA A 69 6.55 -8.12 9.12
C ALA A 69 5.65 -6.89 9.00
N LEU A 70 4.57 -6.97 8.21
CA LEU A 70 3.59 -5.88 8.12
C LEU A 70 3.08 -5.46 9.51
N TRP A 71 2.72 -6.42 10.36
CA TRP A 71 2.24 -6.12 11.71
C TRP A 71 3.34 -5.54 12.61
N ALA A 72 4.59 -5.98 12.47
CA ALA A 72 5.72 -5.38 13.18
C ALA A 72 5.94 -3.93 12.76
N THR A 73 5.94 -3.65 11.45
CA THR A 73 6.12 -2.31 10.88
C THR A 73 5.01 -1.35 11.30
N ILE A 74 3.74 -1.76 11.22
CA ILE A 74 2.61 -0.90 11.62
C ILE A 74 2.68 -0.54 13.13
N ARG A 75 3.20 -1.45 13.98
CA ARG A 75 3.43 -1.16 15.40
C ARG A 75 4.57 -0.17 15.62
N GLN A 76 5.66 -0.25 14.85
CA GLN A 76 6.76 0.71 14.91
C GLN A 76 6.29 2.14 14.56
N TYR A 77 5.31 2.26 13.68
CA TYR A 77 4.66 3.52 13.34
C TYR A 77 3.65 4.02 14.39
N ASN A 78 3.61 3.41 15.59
CA ASN A 78 2.75 3.81 16.71
C ASN A 78 1.24 3.89 16.36
N ILE A 79 0.80 3.11 15.38
CA ILE A 79 -0.63 2.97 15.07
C ILE A 79 -1.33 2.26 16.22
N ASN A 80 -2.54 2.71 16.55
CA ASN A 80 -3.31 2.17 17.67
C ASN A 80 -3.47 0.62 17.62
N ALA A 81 -3.04 -0.07 18.67
CA ALA A 81 -3.04 -1.53 18.73
C ALA A 81 -4.43 -2.18 18.54
N ASN A 82 -5.51 -1.53 18.99
CA ASN A 82 -6.87 -2.03 18.78
C ASN A 82 -7.25 -1.98 17.30
N LEU A 83 -6.78 -0.96 16.56
CA LEU A 83 -6.98 -0.84 15.13
C LEU A 83 -6.20 -1.91 14.37
N ILE A 84 -4.95 -2.16 14.76
CA ILE A 84 -4.13 -3.24 14.19
C ILE A 84 -4.82 -4.59 14.37
N ARG A 85 -5.28 -4.91 15.59
CA ARG A 85 -5.99 -6.16 15.88
C ARG A 85 -7.28 -6.31 15.06
N MET A 86 -8.04 -5.23 14.87
CA MET A 86 -9.22 -5.26 14.01
C MET A 86 -8.86 -5.57 12.56
N ILE A 87 -7.75 -5.02 12.04
CA ILE A 87 -7.28 -5.31 10.68
C ILE A 87 -6.78 -6.76 10.57
N GLN A 88 -6.02 -7.26 11.54
CA GLN A 88 -5.56 -8.65 11.58
C GLN A 88 -6.72 -9.64 11.50
N ASN A 89 -7.78 -9.41 12.28
CA ASN A 89 -8.99 -10.24 12.25
C ASN A 89 -9.69 -10.26 10.88
N LEU A 90 -9.51 -9.24 10.04
CA LEU A 90 -10.03 -9.24 8.67
C LEU A 90 -9.25 -10.17 7.75
N TYR A 91 -7.95 -10.33 7.98
CA TYR A 91 -7.10 -11.22 7.18
C TYR A 91 -7.22 -12.68 7.65
N ASP A 92 -7.21 -12.94 8.96
CA ASP A 92 -7.18 -14.30 9.53
C ASP A 92 -8.45 -15.13 9.26
N LYS A 93 -9.55 -14.50 8.84
CA LYS A 93 -10.86 -15.16 8.60
C LYS A 93 -11.45 -14.87 7.22
N ALA A 94 -10.65 -14.35 6.30
CA ALA A 94 -11.13 -14.01 4.97
C ALA A 94 -11.36 -15.27 4.13
N THR A 95 -12.62 -15.55 3.78
CA THR A 95 -12.99 -16.57 2.80
C THR A 95 -13.63 -15.90 1.59
N SER A 96 -13.32 -16.36 0.38
CA SER A 96 -13.94 -15.89 -0.85
C SER A 96 -14.51 -17.07 -1.64
N ALA A 97 -15.71 -16.93 -2.19
CA ALA A 97 -16.36 -17.94 -3.02
C ALA A 97 -16.90 -17.31 -4.31
N VAL A 98 -16.90 -18.06 -5.39
CA VAL A 98 -17.44 -17.62 -6.69
C VAL A 98 -18.85 -18.18 -6.85
N TYR A 99 -19.81 -17.32 -7.21
CA TYR A 99 -21.16 -17.74 -7.56
C TYR A 99 -21.29 -17.87 -9.08
N LEU A 100 -21.56 -19.08 -9.56
CA LEU A 100 -21.73 -19.39 -10.98
C LEU A 100 -22.89 -20.36 -11.17
N ASN A 101 -23.77 -20.11 -12.14
CA ASN A 101 -24.86 -21.03 -12.52
C ASN A 101 -25.70 -21.55 -11.35
N ASN A 102 -26.13 -20.66 -10.46
CA ASN A 102 -26.87 -21.00 -9.24
C ASN A 102 -26.13 -21.91 -8.24
N SER A 103 -24.81 -21.99 -8.35
CA SER A 103 -23.97 -22.74 -7.41
C SER A 103 -22.90 -21.83 -6.81
N ILE A 104 -22.67 -21.98 -5.50
CA ILE A 104 -21.56 -21.36 -4.78
C ILE A 104 -20.40 -22.34 -4.83
N GLY A 105 -19.28 -21.95 -5.43
CA GLY A 105 -18.05 -22.74 -5.38
C GLY A 105 -17.51 -22.82 -3.95
N THR A 106 -16.83 -23.91 -3.60
CA THR A 106 -16.17 -24.04 -2.30
C THR A 106 -15.10 -22.96 -2.18
N GLY A 107 -15.24 -22.08 -1.18
CA GLY A 107 -14.34 -20.95 -1.03
C GLY A 107 -12.90 -21.41 -0.90
N SER A 108 -12.01 -20.85 -1.72
CA SER A 108 -10.58 -21.10 -1.57
C SER A 108 -10.06 -20.30 -0.38
N GLU A 109 -9.33 -20.94 0.53
CA GLU A 109 -8.40 -20.21 1.39
C GLU A 109 -7.48 -19.39 0.47
N PRO A 110 -7.10 -18.15 0.85
CA PRO A 110 -6.13 -17.40 0.08
C PRO A 110 -4.87 -18.25 -0.03
N GLN A 111 -4.61 -18.79 -1.23
CA GLN A 111 -3.44 -19.62 -1.47
C GLN A 111 -2.21 -18.80 -1.14
N SER A 112 -1.47 -19.23 -0.12
CA SER A 112 -0.11 -18.78 0.14
C SER A 112 0.78 -19.32 -0.98
N GLU A 113 1.01 -18.50 -2.02
CA GLU A 113 2.06 -18.67 -3.04
C GLU A 113 3.03 -17.49 -3.08
#